data_AF-A0A3B9GKX7-F1
#
_entry.id   AF-A0A3B9GKX7-F1
#
_cell.length_a   1.000
_cell.length_b   1.000
_cell.length_c   1.000
_cell.angle_alpha   90.00
_cell.angle_beta   90.00
_cell.angle_gamma   90.00
#
_symmetry.space_group_name_H-M   'P 1'
#
loop_
_entity.id
_entity.type
_entity.pdbx_description
1 polymer ?
#
loop_
_entity_poly.entity_id
_entity_poly.type
_entity_poly.pdbx_seq_one_letter_code
_entity_poly.pdbx_strand_id
1 'polypeptide(L)' 'MQTSYPDFLIELEDGSFLIVEIKDEHLLDDPITLTKEEYAEKMAAASKMVYRVIQGIKAAVLI' A
#
# COMPACT_ATOMS: atom_id res chain seq x y z
N MET A 1 6.40 -16.19 5.40
CA MET A 1 5.71 -14.94 5.03
C MET A 1 4.22 -15.20 5.14
N GLN A 2 3.50 -14.34 5.84
CA GLN A 2 2.06 -14.46 6.00
C GLN A 2 1.40 -13.85 4.76
N THR A 3 0.51 -14.58 4.10
CA THR A 3 -0.21 -14.07 2.92
C THR A 3 -1.38 -13.22 3.41
N SER A 4 -1.19 -11.91 3.42
CA SER A 4 -2.27 -10.93 3.63
C SER A 4 -2.68 -10.33 2.29
N TYR A 5 -3.99 -10.11 2.12
CA TYR A 5 -4.49 -9.30 1.02
C TYR A 5 -4.23 -7.82 1.31
N PRO A 6 -3.97 -6.99 0.29
CA PRO A 6 -3.90 -5.54 0.47
C PRO A 6 -5.28 -4.98 0.83
N ASP A 7 -5.31 -3.78 1.40
CA ASP A 7 -6.58 -3.11 1.72
C ASP A 7 -7.34 -2.76 0.44
N PHE A 8 -6.62 -2.29 -0.59
CA PHE A 8 -7.19 -2.08 -1.91
C PHE A 8 -6.28 -2.60 -3.02
N LEU A 9 -6.92 -3.10 -4.07
CA LEU A 9 -6.34 -3.39 -5.36
C LEU A 9 -7.18 -2.68 -6.42
N ILE A 10 -6.57 -1.73 -7.13
CA ILE A 10 -7.27 -0.84 -8.05
C ILE A 10 -6.70 -1.08 -9.45
N GLU A 11 -7.54 -1.39 -10.42
CA GLU A 11 -7.16 -1.40 -11.84
C GLU A 11 -7.26 0.02 -12.39
N LEU A 12 -6.20 0.50 -13.02
CA LEU A 12 -6.14 1.81 -13.67
C LEU A 12 -6.61 1.69 -15.13
N GLU A 13 -6.96 2.83 -15.74
CA GLU A 13 -7.46 2.86 -17.13
C GLU A 13 -6.45 2.32 -18.16
N ASP A 14 -5.16 2.34 -17.84
CA ASP A 14 -4.09 1.80 -18.68
C ASP A 14 -3.85 0.28 -18.49
N GLY A 15 -4.66 -0.37 -17.65
CA GLY A 15 -4.59 -1.79 -17.31
C GLY A 15 -3.45 -2.15 -16.35
N SER A 16 -2.80 -1.15 -15.74
CA SER A 16 -1.91 -1.38 -14.60
C SER A 16 -2.71 -1.46 -13.30
N PHE A 17 -2.08 -1.99 -12.24
CA PHE A 17 -2.73 -2.10 -10.92
C PHE A 17 -2.03 -1.25 -9.87
N LEU A 18 -2.81 -0.59 -9.02
CA LEU A 18 -2.34 0.07 -7.81
C LEU A 18 -2.74 -0.76 -6.59
N ILE A 19 -1.73 -1.17 -5.82
CA ILE A 19 -1.87 -1.83 -4.53
C ILE A 19 -1.76 -0.76 -3.45
N VAL A 20 -2.73 -0.70 -2.55
CA VAL A 20 -2.77 0.28 -1.46
C VAL A 20 -2.86 -0.45 -0.11
N GLU A 21 -2.00 -0.04 0.82
CA GLU A 21 -2.11 -0.37 2.24
C GLU A 21 -2.35 0.90 3.06
N ILE A 22 -3.31 0.84 3.97
CA ILE A 22 -3.62 1.91 4.92
C ILE A 22 -2.97 1.58 6.26
N LYS A 23 -2.21 2.54 6.80
CA LYS A 23 -1.57 2.39 8.10
C LYS A 23 -1.76 3.60 8.99
N ASP A 24 -1.90 3.35 10.29
CA ASP A 24 -1.83 4.42 11.28
C ASP A 24 -0.44 5.08 11.26
N GLU A 25 -0.40 6.36 11.64
CA GLU A 25 0.82 7.20 11.61
C GLU A 25 2.04 6.53 12.28
N HIS A 26 1.84 5.98 13.48
CA HIS A 26 2.91 5.35 14.26
C HIS A 26 3.50 4.08 13.61
N LEU A 27 2.83 3.52 12.59
CA LEU A 27 3.28 2.34 11.86
C LEU A 27 3.99 2.67 10.55
N LEU A 28 4.00 3.93 10.12
CA LEU A 28 4.65 4.34 8.87
C LEU A 28 6.16 4.20 8.95
N ASP A 29 6.76 4.64 10.06
CA ASP A 29 8.21 4.57 10.29
C ASP A 29 8.64 3.27 10.99
N ASP A 30 7.72 2.32 11.21
CA ASP A 30 8.05 1.05 11.84
C ASP A 30 9.02 0.26 10.93
N PRO A 31 10.17 -0.23 11.45
CA PRO A 31 11.17 -0.93 10.64
C PRO A 31 10.62 -2.16 9.89
N ILE A 32 9.62 -2.83 10.46
CA ILE A 32 8.97 -3.99 9.84
C ILE A 32 8.07 -3.52 8.69
N THR A 33 7.35 -2.40 8.86
CA THR A 33 6.59 -1.75 7.78
C THR A 33 7.51 -1.39 6.62
N LEU A 34 8.58 -0.64 6.88
CA LEU A 34 9.50 -0.18 5.84
C LEU A 34 10.12 -1.35 5.07
N THR A 35 10.55 -2.40 5.78
CA THR A 35 11.11 -3.60 5.14
C THR A 35 10.09 -4.30 4.23
N LYS A 36 8.82 -4.36 4.63
CA LYS A 36 7.75 -4.97 3.84
C LYS A 36 7.39 -4.12 2.63
N GLU A 37 7.36 -2.81 2.80
CA GLU A 37 7.14 -1.83 1.73
C GLU A 37 8.22 -1.97 0.66
N GLU A 38 9.50 -1.95 1.03
CA GLU A 38 10.60 -2.14 0.07
C GLU A 38 10.50 -3.45 -0.72
N TYR A 39 10.09 -4.54 -0.06
CA TYR A 39 9.89 -5.82 -0.73
C TYR A 39 8.70 -5.77 -1.70
N ALA A 40 7.57 -5.19 -1.28
CA ALA A 40 6.38 -5.04 -2.10
C ALA A 40 6.64 -4.14 -3.31
N GLU A 41 7.37 -3.05 -3.14
CA GLU A 41 7.78 -2.16 -4.24
C GLU A 41 8.67 -2.88 -5.26
N LYS A 42 9.65 -3.67 -4.80
CA LYS A 42 10.50 -4.48 -5.70
C LYS A 42 9.69 -5.49 -6.51
N MET A 43 8.73 -6.16 -5.86
CA MET A 43 7.84 -7.10 -6.54
C MET A 43 6.91 -6.40 -7.53
N ALA A 44 6.37 -5.24 -7.16
CA ALA A 44 5.49 -4.43 -8.01
C ALA A 44 6.24 -3.90 -9.23
N ALA A 45 7.47 -3.39 -9.06
CA ALA A 45 8.31 -2.87 -10.14
C ALA A 45 8.70 -3.94 -11.19
N ALA A 46 8.75 -5.22 -10.80
CA ALA A 46 8.95 -6.32 -11.73
C ALA A 46 7.67 -6.69 -12.53
N SER A 47 6.58 -5.95 -12.34
CA SER A 47 5.25 -6.21 -12.91
C SER A 47 4.57 -4.91 -13.37
N LYS A 48 3.34 -4.99 -13.92
CA LYS A 48 2.51 -3.81 -14.22
C LYS A 48 1.76 -3.31 -12.97
N MET A 49 2.45 -3.25 -11.84
CA MET A 49 1.84 -2.89 -10.56
C MET A 49 2.63 -1.78 -9.87
N VAL A 50 1.92 -0.97 -9.08
CA VAL A 50 2.48 0.08 -8.22
C VAL A 50 2.00 -0.19 -6.81
N TYR A 51 2.89 -0.06 -5.81
CA TYR A 51 2.55 -0.22 -4.40
C TYR A 51 2.60 1.14 -3.68
N ARG A 52 1.65 1.41 -2.79
CA ARG A 52 1.60 2.63 -1.97
C ARG A 52 1.10 2.33 -0.56
N VAL A 53 1.81 2.88 0.43
CA VAL A 53 1.29 3.03 1.79
C VAL A 53 0.65 4.41 1.91
N ILE A 54 -0.57 4.46 2.43
CA ILE A 54 -1.29 5.70 2.71
C ILE A 54 -1.52 5.78 4.22
N GLN A 55 -1.18 6.94 4.81
CA GLN A 55 -1.54 7.22 6.19
C GLN A 55 -3.06 7.24 6.34
N GLY A 56 -3.58 6.40 7.23
CA GLY A 56 -4.97 6.41 7.64
C GLY A 56 -5.28 7.68 8.41
N ILE A 57 -5.64 8.76 7.71
CA ILE A 57 -6.25 9.92 8.35
C ILE A 57 -7.68 9.50 8.69
N LYS A 58 -8.08 9.62 9.97
CA LYS A 58 -9.51 9.52 10.34
C LYS A 58 -10.29 10.48 9.44
N ALA A 59 -11.08 9.93 8.52
CA ALA A 59 -12.09 10.67 7.79
C ALA A 59 -13.16 11.13 8.79
N ALA A 60 -12.91 12.24 9.47
CA ALA A 60 -13.90 12.97 10.22
C ALA A 60 -14.23 14.24 9.43
N VAL A 61 -15.40 14.20 8.77
CA VAL A 61 -16.20 15.36 8.32
C VAL A 61 -15.65 16.14 7.12
N LEU A 62 -16.25 15.87 5.96
CA LEU A 62 -16.65 16.89 4.98
C LEU A 62 -18.15 16.67 4.73
N ILE A 63 -18.96 17.20 5.66
CA ILE A 63 -20.39 17.48 5.48
C ILE A 63 -20.50 18.99 5.25
#